data_AF-A0A8E2JQH7-F1
#
_entry.id   AF-A0A8E2JQH7-F1
#
_cell.length_a   1.000
_cell.length_b   1.000
_cell.length_c   1.000
_cell.angle_alpha   90.00
_cell.angle_beta   90.00
_cell.angle_gamma   90.00
#
_symmetry.space_group_name_H-M   'P 1'
#
loop_
_entity.id
_entity.type
_entity.pdbx_description
1 polymer ?
#
loop_
_entity_poly.entity_id
_entity_poly.type
_entity_poly.pdbx_seq_one_letter_code
_entity_poly.pdbx_strand_id
1 'polypeptide(L)'
;PLARRAWAFQERFLAPRTIHFTADRILCECEEQVVCELWPEGIPEELYPSKSRFPKGACSTEWSRALQIYSRAHLTYSKDKLVAISGVARHFQKQNHDQYIAGLWRKNFVRQMCWAVDMKIDEEIKPCVDAKTNLYQGPSWSWASADRPITWEVYA
;
A
#
# COMPACT_ATOMS: atom_id res chain seq x y z
N PRO A 1 -14.63 7.98 -1.39
CA PRO A 1 -14.69 7.15 -0.14
C PRO A 1 -13.35 7.18 0.63
N LEU A 2 -13.38 7.13 1.96
CA LEU A 2 -12.22 7.28 2.85
C LEU A 2 -11.07 6.29 2.55
N ALA A 3 -11.40 5.02 2.31
CA ALA A 3 -10.44 3.94 2.07
C ALA A 3 -9.55 4.15 0.82
N ARG A 4 -9.93 5.06 -0.09
CA ARG A 4 -9.10 5.40 -1.26
C ARG A 4 -8.05 6.46 -0.96
N ARG A 5 -8.01 7.08 0.23
CA ARG A 5 -7.04 8.14 0.54
C ARG A 5 -5.75 7.53 1.09
N ALA A 6 -4.60 8.03 0.64
CA ALA A 6 -3.30 7.47 1.03
C ALA A 6 -2.99 7.58 2.53
N TRP A 7 -3.43 8.64 3.22
CA TRP A 7 -3.24 8.74 4.68
C TRP A 7 -4.09 7.70 5.44
N ALA A 8 -5.28 7.35 4.92
CA ALA A 8 -6.13 6.32 5.53
C ALA A 8 -5.49 4.93 5.42
N PHE A 9 -4.65 4.69 4.40
CA PHE A 9 -3.81 3.49 4.33
C PHE A 9 -2.87 3.40 5.53
N GLN A 10 -2.15 4.48 5.85
CA GLN A 10 -1.22 4.49 6.98
C GLN A 10 -1.96 4.24 8.30
N GLU A 11 -3.09 4.89 8.51
CA GLU A 11 -3.88 4.72 9.73
C GLU A 11 -4.38 3.28 9.90
N ARG A 12 -4.97 2.69 8.84
CA ARG A 12 -5.44 1.31 8.87
C ARG A 12 -4.30 0.31 9.06
N PHE A 13 -3.15 0.53 8.41
CA PHE A 13 -1.99 -0.35 8.52
C PHE A 13 -1.46 -0.40 9.96
N LEU A 14 -1.30 0.78 10.59
CA LEU A 14 -0.68 0.89 11.90
C LEU A 14 -1.64 0.57 13.05
N ALA A 15 -2.94 0.61 12.81
CA ALA A 15 -3.94 0.27 13.82
C ALA A 15 -3.91 -1.24 14.14
N PRO A 16 -3.87 -1.63 15.43
CA PRO A 16 -4.01 -3.04 15.82
C PRO A 16 -5.42 -3.57 15.56
N ARG A 17 -6.43 -2.69 15.61
CA ARG A 17 -7.84 -2.99 15.33
C ARG A 17 -8.50 -1.79 14.63
N THR A 18 -9.35 -2.08 13.66
CA THR A 18 -10.10 -1.07 12.89
C THR A 18 -11.57 -1.47 12.84
N ILE A 19 -12.46 -0.50 13.05
CA ILE A 19 -13.90 -0.67 12.82
C ILE A 19 -14.25 0.02 11.50
N HIS A 20 -14.83 -0.72 10.57
CA HIS A 20 -15.29 -0.23 9.28
C HIS A 20 -16.80 -0.06 9.31
N PHE A 21 -17.26 1.15 9.01
CA PHE A 21 -18.67 1.42 8.74
C PHE A 21 -18.91 1.30 7.23
N THR A 22 -19.58 0.23 6.81
CA THR A 22 -19.98 0.04 5.41
C THR A 22 -21.39 0.60 5.18
N ALA A 23 -21.93 0.43 3.97
CA ALA A 23 -23.29 0.88 3.66
C ALA A 23 -24.36 0.11 4.45
N ASP A 24 -24.06 -1.13 4.83
CA ASP A 24 -25.02 -2.08 5.37
C ASP A 24 -24.60 -2.72 6.69
N ARG A 25 -23.31 -2.66 7.07
CA ARG A 25 -22.74 -3.43 8.20
C ARG A 25 -21.60 -2.72 8.92
N ILE A 26 -21.21 -3.29 10.06
CA ILE A 26 -20.03 -2.89 10.81
C ILE A 26 -19.05 -4.06 10.80
N LEU A 27 -17.86 -3.85 10.22
CA LEU A 27 -16.80 -4.86 10.22
C LEU A 27 -15.75 -4.50 11.26
N CYS A 28 -15.36 -5.47 12.08
CA CYS A 28 -14.24 -5.34 13.00
C CYS A 28 -13.06 -6.13 12.44
N GLU A 29 -12.00 -5.42 12.07
CA GLU A 29 -10.75 -6.00 11.58
C GLU A 29 -9.68 -5.95 12.67
N CYS A 30 -8.99 -7.08 12.88
CA CYS A 30 -7.73 -7.15 13.60
C CYS A 30 -6.66 -7.83 12.72
N GLU A 31 -5.50 -8.14 13.29
CA GLU A 31 -4.38 -8.77 12.55
C GLU A 31 -4.69 -10.22 12.14
N GLU A 32 -5.58 -10.89 12.86
CA GLU A 32 -5.88 -12.30 12.68
C GLU A 32 -7.14 -12.52 11.84
N GLN A 33 -8.16 -11.69 12.03
CA GLN A 33 -9.50 -11.92 11.48
C GLN A 33 -10.25 -10.62 11.18
N VAL A 34 -11.24 -10.74 10.31
CA VAL A 34 -12.29 -9.75 10.14
C VAL A 34 -13.60 -10.43 10.53
N VAL A 35 -14.34 -9.78 11.43
CA VAL A 35 -15.62 -10.27 11.95
C VAL A 35 -16.71 -9.23 11.71
N CYS A 36 -17.95 -9.67 11.72
CA CYS A 36 -19.12 -8.79 11.78
C CYS A 36 -20.28 -9.49 12.47
N GLU A 37 -21.43 -8.83 12.57
CA GLU A 37 -22.62 -9.34 13.24
C GLU A 37 -23.15 -10.67 12.68
N LEU A 38 -22.87 -11.02 11.41
CA LEU A 38 -23.24 -12.33 10.85
C LEU A 38 -22.16 -13.40 11.03
N TRP A 39 -20.92 -13.00 11.22
CA TRP A 39 -19.77 -13.89 11.29
C TRP A 39 -18.90 -13.53 12.50
N PRO A 40 -19.37 -13.85 13.72
CA PRO A 40 -18.66 -13.49 14.94
C PRO A 40 -17.34 -14.24 15.12
N GLU A 41 -17.20 -15.40 14.47
CA GLU A 41 -16.00 -16.24 14.50
C GLU A 41 -15.06 -16.02 13.29
N GLY A 42 -15.43 -15.10 12.39
CA GLY A 42 -14.65 -14.73 11.21
C GLY A 42 -15.42 -14.91 9.91
N ILE A 43 -15.22 -13.97 8.99
CA ILE A 43 -15.83 -14.01 7.65
C ILE A 43 -15.20 -15.17 6.84
N PRO A 44 -16.01 -15.98 6.13
CA PRO A 44 -15.50 -17.04 5.25
C PRO A 44 -14.47 -16.54 4.22
N GLU A 45 -13.44 -17.33 3.96
CA GLU A 45 -12.32 -16.98 3.05
C GLU A 45 -12.80 -16.67 1.62
N GLU A 46 -13.91 -17.27 1.19
CA GLU A 46 -14.54 -17.00 -0.11
C GLU A 46 -15.09 -15.57 -0.21
N LEU A 47 -15.53 -15.01 0.92
CA LEU A 47 -16.12 -13.67 1.01
C LEU A 47 -15.07 -12.60 1.36
N TYR A 48 -14.04 -12.98 2.14
CA TYR A 48 -12.94 -12.09 2.49
C TYR A 48 -11.60 -12.82 2.44
N PRO A 49 -10.97 -12.90 1.26
CA PRO A 49 -9.71 -13.61 1.11
C PRO A 49 -8.63 -13.07 2.04
N SER A 50 -7.80 -13.93 2.58
CA SER A 50 -6.59 -13.63 3.36
C SER A 50 -5.70 -12.57 2.71
N LYS A 51 -5.61 -12.56 1.38
CA LYS A 51 -4.91 -11.54 0.59
C LYS A 51 -5.48 -10.11 0.80
N SER A 52 -6.73 -9.97 1.18
CA SER A 52 -7.37 -8.69 1.50
C SER A 52 -6.87 -8.09 2.82
N ARG A 53 -6.21 -8.89 3.68
CA ARG A 53 -5.55 -8.39 4.91
C ARG A 53 -4.30 -7.60 4.57
N PHE A 54 -3.99 -6.63 5.42
CA PHE A 54 -2.79 -5.81 5.27
C PHE A 54 -1.54 -6.63 5.57
N PRO A 55 -0.50 -6.54 4.73
CA PRO A 55 0.76 -7.25 4.93
C PRO A 55 1.53 -6.61 6.09
N LYS A 56 1.36 -7.11 7.31
CA LYS A 56 2.02 -6.56 8.52
C LYS A 56 3.36 -7.20 8.87
N GLY A 57 3.74 -8.30 8.23
CA GLY A 57 5.02 -8.94 8.49
C GLY A 57 6.20 -8.21 7.82
N ALA A 58 7.41 -8.63 8.19
CA ALA A 58 8.65 -7.93 7.88
C ALA A 58 9.28 -8.29 6.53
N CYS A 59 8.70 -9.21 5.76
CA CYS A 59 9.40 -9.76 4.59
C CYS A 59 9.32 -8.83 3.36
N SER A 60 10.23 -9.03 2.40
CA SER A 60 10.32 -8.15 1.23
C SER A 60 9.06 -8.20 0.35
N THR A 61 8.39 -9.35 0.26
CA THR A 61 7.16 -9.51 -0.52
C THR A 61 5.98 -8.79 0.12
N GLU A 62 5.93 -8.74 1.45
CA GLU A 62 4.93 -7.96 2.21
C GLU A 62 5.11 -6.46 2.03
N TRP A 63 6.35 -5.96 2.06
CA TRP A 63 6.63 -4.57 1.74
C TRP A 63 6.21 -4.22 0.30
N SER A 64 6.57 -5.04 -0.68
CA SER A 64 6.13 -4.83 -2.07
C SER A 64 4.61 -4.82 -2.19
N ARG A 65 3.89 -5.73 -1.50
CA ARG A 65 2.43 -5.73 -1.46
C ARG A 65 1.86 -4.45 -0.83
N ALA A 66 2.45 -3.98 0.27
CA ALA A 66 2.08 -2.73 0.92
C ALA A 66 2.21 -1.55 -0.06
N LEU A 67 3.32 -1.48 -0.80
CA LEU A 67 3.54 -0.45 -1.81
C LEU A 67 2.57 -0.52 -2.99
N GLN A 68 2.21 -1.73 -3.46
CA GLN A 68 1.20 -1.89 -4.51
C GLN A 68 -0.15 -1.34 -4.06
N ILE A 69 -0.61 -1.68 -2.85
CA ILE A 69 -1.88 -1.17 -2.29
C ILE A 69 -1.80 0.35 -2.11
N TYR A 70 -0.70 0.86 -1.55
CA TYR A 70 -0.50 2.28 -1.31
C TYR A 70 -0.46 3.09 -2.61
N SER A 71 0.20 2.60 -3.66
CA SER A 71 0.29 3.27 -4.96
C SER A 71 -1.06 3.45 -5.67
N ARG A 72 -2.05 2.63 -5.33
CA ARG A 72 -3.44 2.73 -5.81
C ARG A 72 -4.27 3.72 -4.99
N ALA A 73 -3.78 4.15 -3.83
CA ALA A 73 -4.46 5.15 -3.03
C ALA A 73 -4.25 6.55 -3.63
N HIS A 74 -5.27 7.39 -3.55
CA HIS A 74 -5.21 8.77 -3.97
C HIS A 74 -4.38 9.59 -2.97
N LEU A 75 -3.25 10.09 -3.45
CA LEU A 75 -2.51 11.17 -2.82
C LEU A 75 -3.00 12.52 -3.32
N THR A 76 -3.31 13.42 -2.39
CA THR A 76 -3.60 14.82 -2.71
C THR A 76 -2.32 15.56 -3.12
N TYR A 77 -1.19 15.25 -2.48
CA TYR A 77 0.12 15.81 -2.77
C TYR A 77 1.12 14.70 -3.03
N SER A 78 1.45 14.49 -4.30
CA SER A 78 2.31 13.39 -4.72
C SER A 78 3.78 13.57 -4.32
N LYS A 79 4.20 14.77 -3.88
CA LYS A 79 5.51 15.00 -3.24
C LYS A 79 5.63 14.35 -1.86
N ASP A 80 4.52 14.13 -1.18
CA ASP A 80 4.52 13.62 0.20
C ASP A 80 4.47 12.08 0.25
N LYS A 81 4.59 11.38 -0.90
CA LYS A 81 4.49 9.90 -0.96
C LYS A 81 5.35 9.19 0.07
N LEU A 82 6.63 9.54 0.15
CA LEU A 82 7.58 8.91 1.08
C LEU A 82 7.32 9.31 2.53
N VAL A 83 6.93 10.55 2.78
CA VAL A 83 6.60 11.05 4.12
C VAL A 83 5.32 10.37 4.63
N ALA A 84 4.30 10.27 3.80
CA ALA A 84 3.00 9.69 4.11
C ALA A 84 2.99 8.14 4.21
N ILE A 85 4.09 7.47 3.87
CA ILE A 85 4.27 6.03 4.18
C ILE A 85 5.35 5.79 5.24
N SER A 86 6.02 6.84 5.72
CA SER A 86 7.18 6.71 6.63
C SER A 86 6.82 6.02 7.95
N GLY A 87 5.59 6.16 8.45
CA GLY A 87 5.11 5.45 9.63
C GLY A 87 5.10 3.93 9.43
N VAL A 88 4.61 3.48 8.26
CA VAL A 88 4.62 2.07 7.86
C VAL A 88 6.04 1.59 7.65
N ALA A 89 6.89 2.38 6.96
CA ALA A 89 8.30 2.05 6.78
C ALA A 89 9.00 1.84 8.14
N ARG A 90 8.76 2.72 9.13
CA ARG A 90 9.32 2.60 10.47
C ARG A 90 8.84 1.33 11.19
N HIS A 91 7.60 0.91 10.97
CA HIS A 91 7.09 -0.36 11.51
C HIS A 91 7.87 -1.56 10.95
N PHE A 92 8.05 -1.64 9.64
CA PHE A 92 8.87 -2.68 8.99
C PHE A 92 10.32 -2.63 9.45
N GLN A 93 10.91 -1.42 9.57
CA GLN A 93 12.30 -1.24 9.97
C GLN A 93 12.61 -1.83 11.34
N LYS A 94 11.65 -1.72 12.29
CA LYS A 94 11.78 -2.30 13.62
C LYS A 94 11.87 -3.83 13.60
N GLN A 95 11.29 -4.48 12.59
CA GLN A 95 11.24 -5.93 12.48
C GLN A 95 12.36 -6.49 11.60
N ASN A 96 12.66 -5.86 10.45
CA ASN A 96 13.64 -6.36 9.50
C ASN A 96 15.09 -5.88 9.76
N HIS A 97 15.25 -4.89 10.65
CA HIS A 97 16.52 -4.22 10.96
C HIS A 97 17.32 -3.87 9.69
N ASP A 98 16.64 -3.34 8.68
CA ASP A 98 17.24 -2.97 7.39
C ASP A 98 17.27 -1.44 7.22
N GLN A 99 18.10 -0.99 6.29
CA GLN A 99 18.20 0.42 5.92
C GLN A 99 17.11 0.76 4.89
N TYR A 100 16.26 1.72 5.25
CA TYR A 100 15.25 2.28 4.36
C TYR A 100 15.86 3.36 3.47
N ILE A 101 15.74 3.21 2.15
CA ILE A 101 16.33 4.10 1.15
C ILE A 101 15.25 4.48 0.13
N ALA A 102 14.76 5.72 0.24
CA ALA A 102 13.79 6.34 -0.68
C ALA A 102 12.63 5.41 -1.12
N GLY A 103 12.03 4.67 -0.19
CA GLY A 103 10.93 3.75 -0.51
C GLY A 103 11.28 2.28 -0.56
N LEU A 104 12.57 1.92 -0.55
CA LEU A 104 13.07 0.55 -0.71
C LEU A 104 13.96 0.12 0.46
N TRP A 105 14.25 -1.18 0.55
CA TRP A 105 15.08 -1.80 1.59
C TRP A 105 16.44 -2.26 1.04
N ARG A 106 17.54 -1.92 1.72
CA ARG A 106 18.90 -2.16 1.24
C ARG A 106 19.22 -3.64 0.99
N LYS A 107 18.81 -4.56 1.87
CA LYS A 107 19.10 -6.01 1.71
C LYS A 107 18.46 -6.61 0.45
N ASN A 108 17.33 -6.06 0.00
CA ASN A 108 16.57 -6.54 -1.16
C ASN A 108 16.47 -5.49 -2.28
N PHE A 109 17.43 -4.56 -2.32
CA PHE A 109 17.34 -3.37 -3.15
C PHE A 109 17.15 -3.69 -4.64
N VAL A 110 17.95 -4.61 -5.19
CA VAL A 110 17.88 -5.03 -6.61
C VAL A 110 16.51 -5.58 -6.96
N ARG A 111 15.99 -6.53 -6.17
CA ARG A 111 14.66 -7.12 -6.38
C ARG A 111 13.55 -6.08 -6.25
N GLN A 112 13.69 -5.16 -5.30
CA GLN A 112 12.71 -4.10 -5.09
C GLN A 112 12.78 -2.99 -6.14
N MET A 113 13.85 -2.89 -6.94
CA MET A 113 13.87 -2.02 -8.12
C MET A 113 13.12 -2.61 -9.32
N CYS A 114 12.77 -3.90 -9.30
CA CYS A 114 12.04 -4.54 -10.40
C CYS A 114 10.54 -4.23 -10.43
N TRP A 115 10.10 -3.11 -9.85
CA TRP A 115 8.73 -2.63 -9.98
C TRP A 115 8.50 -2.07 -11.39
N ALA A 116 7.26 -2.13 -11.86
CA ALA A 116 6.81 -1.44 -13.05
C ALA A 116 5.48 -0.74 -12.78
N VAL A 117 5.09 0.18 -13.67
CA VAL A 117 3.74 0.73 -13.66
C VAL A 117 2.76 -0.38 -14.05
N ASP A 118 1.70 -0.53 -13.26
CA ASP A 118 0.64 -1.50 -13.52
C ASP A 118 -0.23 -1.00 -14.69
N MET A 119 0.09 -1.47 -15.90
CA MET A 119 -0.60 -1.08 -17.13
C MET A 119 -1.99 -1.71 -17.28
N LYS A 120 -2.34 -2.69 -16.45
CA LYS A 120 -3.65 -3.40 -16.52
C LYS A 120 -4.79 -2.59 -15.89
N ILE A 121 -4.46 -1.51 -15.16
CA ILE A 121 -5.45 -0.67 -14.50
C ILE A 121 -5.88 0.42 -15.49
N ASP A 122 -7.00 0.16 -16.18
CA ASP A 122 -7.79 1.11 -16.99
C ASP A 122 -8.55 2.13 -16.12
N GLU A 123 -7.93 2.65 -15.05
CA GLU A 123 -8.43 3.90 -14.49
C GLU A 123 -8.12 4.98 -15.52
N GLU A 124 -9.16 5.71 -15.95
CA GLU A 124 -9.09 6.90 -16.82
C GLU A 124 -7.72 7.51 -16.67
N ILE A 125 -6.87 7.32 -17.69
CA ILE A 125 -5.45 7.66 -17.63
C ILE A 125 -5.39 9.06 -17.08
N LYS A 126 -5.08 9.20 -15.78
CA LYS A 126 -4.71 10.48 -15.22
C LYS A 126 -3.52 10.83 -16.09
N PRO A 127 -3.62 11.84 -16.98
CA PRO A 127 -2.53 12.14 -17.88
C PRO A 127 -1.31 12.23 -17.00
N CYS A 128 -0.27 11.46 -17.36
CA CYS A 128 1.03 11.47 -16.72
C CYS A 128 1.26 12.93 -16.38
N VAL A 129 1.24 13.26 -15.07
CA VAL A 129 1.23 14.62 -14.52
C VAL A 129 1.60 15.62 -15.58
N ASP A 130 0.64 16.46 -16.02
CA ASP A 130 0.83 17.51 -17.03
C ASP A 130 2.32 17.73 -17.29
N ALA A 131 2.83 17.42 -18.47
CA ALA A 131 4.26 17.57 -18.81
C ALA A 131 4.81 19.00 -18.52
N LYS A 132 3.92 19.93 -18.13
CA LYS A 132 4.18 21.28 -17.61
C LYS A 132 4.62 21.33 -16.13
N THR A 133 4.31 20.36 -15.27
CA THR A 133 4.73 20.34 -13.86
C THR A 133 5.82 19.29 -13.63
N ASN A 134 7.02 19.63 -14.08
CA ASN A 134 8.29 18.92 -13.95
C ASN A 134 8.77 18.84 -12.48
N LEU A 135 7.89 18.46 -11.55
CA LEU A 135 8.14 18.50 -10.12
C LEU A 135 8.79 17.20 -9.68
N TYR A 136 10.01 17.29 -9.16
CA TYR A 136 10.73 16.17 -8.56
C TYR A 136 9.88 15.51 -7.46
N GLN A 137 9.57 14.21 -7.64
CA GLN A 137 8.76 13.41 -6.70
C GLN A 137 9.61 12.43 -5.87
N GLY A 138 10.87 12.25 -6.28
CA GLY A 138 11.79 11.29 -5.70
C GLY A 138 12.81 10.81 -6.73
N PRO A 139 13.76 9.96 -6.33
CA PRO A 139 14.75 9.39 -7.23
C PRO A 139 14.10 8.57 -8.35
N SER A 140 14.64 8.66 -9.58
CA SER A 140 14.08 8.00 -10.78
C SER A 140 14.03 6.48 -10.69
N TRP A 141 14.88 5.85 -9.88
CA TRP A 141 14.90 4.41 -9.65
C TRP A 141 13.91 3.93 -8.58
N SER A 142 13.28 4.87 -7.86
CA SER A 142 12.29 4.56 -6.83
C SER A 142 10.88 4.67 -7.40
N TRP A 143 9.98 3.82 -6.90
CA TRP A 143 8.54 3.87 -7.20
C TRP A 143 7.92 5.23 -6.86
N ALA A 144 8.51 5.99 -5.93
CA ALA A 144 8.03 7.32 -5.56
C ALA A 144 8.05 8.31 -6.74
N SER A 145 8.91 8.07 -7.74
CA SER A 145 8.95 8.86 -8.98
C SER A 145 7.70 8.73 -9.85
N ALA A 146 6.92 7.65 -9.70
CA ALA A 146 5.72 7.39 -10.48
C ALA A 146 4.46 7.78 -9.70
N ASP A 147 3.56 8.55 -10.31
CA ASP A 147 2.23 8.88 -9.76
C ASP A 147 1.14 7.95 -10.30
N ARG A 148 1.50 6.67 -10.43
CA ARG A 148 0.63 5.62 -10.96
C ARG A 148 0.74 4.36 -10.09
N PRO A 149 -0.28 3.48 -10.12
CA PRO A 149 -0.19 2.18 -9.52
C PRO A 149 1.05 1.41 -10.01
N ILE A 150 1.71 0.72 -9.09
CA ILE A 150 2.88 -0.10 -9.40
C ILE A 150 2.60 -1.58 -9.16
N THR A 151 3.40 -2.44 -9.79
CA THR A 151 3.36 -3.89 -9.62
C THR A 151 4.76 -4.51 -9.71
N TRP A 152 4.92 -5.69 -9.11
CA TRP A 152 6.09 -6.57 -9.30
C TRP A 152 5.74 -7.83 -10.11
N GLU A 153 4.51 -7.94 -10.62
CA GLU A 153 3.99 -9.13 -11.35
C GLU A 153 4.20 -9.03 -12.87
N VAL A 154 5.30 -8.39 -13.31
CA VAL A 154 5.52 -7.97 -14.70
C VAL A 154 5.68 -9.15 -15.69
N TYR A 155 5.80 -10.40 -15.21
CA TYR A 155 6.02 -11.59 -16.02
C TYR A 155 5.25 -12.84 -15.55
N ALA A 156 4.07 -12.68 -14.96
CA ALA A 156 3.17 -13.80 -14.69
C ALA A 156 2.35 -14.18 -15.93
#